data_AF-A0A956VY09-F1
#
_entry.id   AF-A0A956VY09-F1
#
_cell.length_a   1.000
_cell.length_b   1.000
_cell.length_c   1.000
_cell.angle_alpha   90.00
_cell.angle_beta   90.00
_cell.angle_gamma   90.00
#
_symmetry.space_group_name_H-M   'P 1'
#
loop_
_entity.id
_entity.type
_entity.pdbx_description
1 polymer ?
#
loop_
_entity_poly.entity_id
_entity_poly.type
_entity_poly.pdbx_seq_one_letter_code
_entity_poly.pdbx_strand_id
1 'polypeptide(L)'
;MANERMGLNATWAMAVGGMVGGGIFSVLGVVIDRSGSLAWAAFLVGGILALATGDSYVRLARHFEEGGGAFTYLRRSGMPRIAGGVSWMLIVGYVLTISVYAFTFSHYAAGEVGLGPTGTRALAVAVIAFLVAVNLRGVASSATLEVFLVWGKVAVLVVLGVVGVWRWNTPALSEGVTSHGFSGIALGA
;
A
#
# COMPACT_ATOMS: atom_id res chain seq x y z
N MET A 1 -19.80 -2.30 24.96
CA MET A 1 -19.44 -1.27 23.95
C MET A 1 -20.07 -1.73 22.64
N ALA A 2 -20.97 -0.92 22.08
CA ALA A 2 -21.67 -1.28 20.84
C ALA A 2 -20.63 -1.57 19.74
N ASN A 3 -20.77 -2.71 19.09
CA ASN A 3 -19.95 -3.12 17.96
C ASN A 3 -20.30 -2.22 16.77
N GLU A 4 -19.73 -1.01 16.72
CA GLU A 4 -19.84 -0.13 15.57
C GLU A 4 -19.09 -0.78 14.41
N ARG A 5 -19.85 -1.49 13.58
CA ARG A 5 -19.36 -1.99 12.29
C ARG A 5 -18.85 -0.79 11.49
N MET A 6 -17.62 -0.88 11.00
CA MET A 6 -17.06 0.16 10.14
C MET A 6 -17.95 0.34 8.90
N GLY A 7 -18.35 1.58 8.64
CA GLY A 7 -19.12 1.91 7.45
C GLY A 7 -18.29 1.77 6.17
N LEU A 8 -18.97 1.66 5.02
CA LEU A 8 -18.35 1.45 3.71
C LEU A 8 -17.22 2.46 3.40
N ASN A 9 -17.44 3.74 3.70
CA ASN A 9 -16.46 4.78 3.47
C ASN A 9 -15.18 4.55 4.28
N ALA A 10 -15.30 4.18 5.57
CA ALA A 10 -14.14 3.89 6.42
C ALA A 10 -13.40 2.63 5.94
N THR A 11 -14.13 1.57 5.57
CA THR A 11 -13.52 0.34 5.04
C THR A 11 -12.80 0.59 3.71
N TRP A 12 -13.42 1.32 2.80
CA TRP A 12 -12.80 1.70 1.52
C TRP A 12 -11.59 2.60 1.73
N ALA A 13 -11.71 3.60 2.62
CA ALA A 13 -10.61 4.51 2.92
C ALA A 13 -9.41 3.76 3.50
N MET A 14 -9.59 2.82 4.43
CA MET A 14 -8.48 2.00 4.93
C MET A 14 -7.80 1.18 3.81
N ALA A 15 -8.59 0.60 2.90
CA ALA A 15 -8.05 -0.19 1.79
C ALA A 15 -7.24 0.68 0.81
N VAL A 16 -7.83 1.79 0.34
CA VAL A 16 -7.15 2.76 -0.54
C VAL A 16 -5.98 3.42 0.19
N GLY A 17 -6.12 3.61 1.49
CA GLY A 17 -5.13 4.15 2.39
C GLY A 17 -3.80 3.44 2.29
N GLY A 18 -3.81 2.14 2.59
CA GLY A 18 -2.64 1.29 2.49
C GLY A 18 -2.11 1.16 1.05
N MET A 19 -3.00 0.96 0.07
CA MET A 19 -2.59 0.76 -1.33
C MET A 19 -1.89 1.99 -1.92
N VAL A 20 -2.44 3.19 -1.72
CA VAL A 20 -1.82 4.44 -2.21
C VAL A 20 -0.52 4.74 -1.46
N GLY A 21 -0.51 4.54 -0.13
CA GLY A 21 0.69 4.75 0.69
C GLY A 21 1.86 3.89 0.20
N GLY A 22 1.65 2.58 0.11
CA GLY A 22 2.71 1.68 -0.33
C GLY A 22 2.99 1.73 -1.83
N GLY A 23 1.97 1.62 -2.67
CA GLY A 23 2.16 1.52 -4.11
C GLY A 23 2.71 2.81 -4.71
N ILE A 24 2.07 3.94 -4.41
CA ILE A 24 2.39 5.23 -5.05
C ILE A 24 3.53 5.95 -4.33
N PHE A 25 3.50 6.05 -3.00
CA PHE A 25 4.54 6.82 -2.29
C PHE A 25 5.78 5.99 -1.96
N SER A 26 5.66 4.68 -1.72
CA SER A 26 6.84 3.87 -1.37
C SER A 26 7.53 3.20 -2.56
N VAL A 27 6.77 2.61 -3.49
CA VAL A 27 7.34 1.69 -4.49
C VAL A 27 7.32 2.24 -5.92
N LEU A 28 6.60 3.34 -6.20
CA LEU A 28 6.50 3.94 -7.54
C LEU A 28 7.87 4.18 -8.20
N GLY A 29 8.85 4.70 -7.46
CA GLY A 29 10.21 4.92 -7.98
C GLY A 29 10.87 3.62 -8.47
N VAL A 30 10.67 2.52 -7.74
CA VAL A 30 11.17 1.19 -8.13
C VAL A 30 10.42 0.66 -9.35
N VAL A 31 9.11 0.87 -9.43
CA VAL A 31 8.32 0.47 -10.62
C VAL A 31 8.79 1.25 -11.85
N ILE A 32 9.04 2.55 -11.74
CA ILE A 32 9.55 3.39 -12.82
C ILE A 32 10.96 2.95 -13.22
N ASP A 33 11.84 2.68 -12.27
CA ASP A 33 13.19 2.16 -12.53
C ASP A 33 13.15 0.86 -13.34
N ARG A 34 12.24 -0.07 -13.01
CA ARG A 34 12.13 -1.36 -13.70
C ARG A 34 11.33 -1.33 -15.00
N SER A 35 10.29 -0.51 -15.08
CA SER A 35 9.32 -0.51 -16.20
C SER A 35 9.55 0.62 -17.19
N GLY A 36 10.34 1.62 -16.82
CA GLY A 36 10.55 2.81 -17.61
C GLY A 36 9.26 3.55 -17.93
N SER A 37 9.15 3.97 -19.19
CA SER A 37 7.96 4.61 -19.77
C SER A 37 6.71 3.71 -19.74
N LEU A 38 6.86 2.41 -19.47
CA LEU A 38 5.77 1.44 -19.36
C LEU A 38 5.30 1.21 -17.92
N ALA A 39 5.72 2.05 -16.96
CA ALA A 39 5.27 1.95 -15.56
C ALA A 39 3.73 1.97 -15.42
N TRP A 40 3.03 2.76 -16.23
CA TRP A 40 1.55 2.78 -16.24
C TRP A 40 0.96 1.40 -16.61
N ALA A 41 1.61 0.66 -17.51
CA ALA A 41 1.17 -0.67 -17.91
C ALA A 41 1.44 -1.70 -16.80
N ALA A 42 2.55 -1.56 -16.06
CA ALA A 42 2.81 -2.38 -14.87
C ALA A 42 1.71 -2.20 -13.81
N PHE A 43 1.33 -0.94 -13.51
CA PHE A 43 0.20 -0.67 -12.60
C PHE A 43 -1.13 -1.22 -13.12
N LEU A 44 -1.38 -1.21 -14.43
CA LEU A 44 -2.58 -1.79 -15.01
C LEU A 44 -2.62 -3.31 -14.80
N VAL A 45 -1.52 -4.01 -15.08
CA VAL A 45 -1.40 -5.47 -14.86
C VAL A 45 -1.56 -5.81 -13.38
N GLY A 46 -0.85 -5.11 -12.50
CA GLY A 46 -1.01 -5.28 -11.04
C GLY A 46 -2.44 -5.03 -10.57
N GLY A 47 -3.12 -4.01 -11.14
CA GLY A 47 -4.52 -3.72 -10.86
C GLY A 47 -5.48 -4.84 -11.28
N ILE A 48 -5.26 -5.45 -12.45
CA ILE A 48 -6.06 -6.60 -12.91
C ILE A 48 -5.87 -7.81 -11.98
N LEU A 49 -4.63 -8.09 -11.57
CA LEU A 49 -4.33 -9.17 -10.61
C LEU A 49 -4.97 -8.91 -9.24
N ALA A 50 -4.92 -7.67 -8.77
CA ALA A 50 -5.57 -7.24 -7.53
C ALA A 50 -7.10 -7.38 -7.60
N LEU A 51 -7.72 -7.04 -8.73
CA LEU A 51 -9.17 -7.22 -8.95
C LEU A 51 -9.58 -8.69 -8.93
N ALA A 52 -8.83 -9.57 -9.60
CA ALA A 52 -9.10 -11.01 -9.58
C ALA A 52 -8.98 -11.60 -8.17
N THR A 53 -7.98 -11.14 -7.41
CA THR A 53 -7.80 -11.50 -5.99
C THR A 53 -8.97 -10.98 -5.16
N GLY A 54 -9.37 -9.73 -5.35
CA GLY A 54 -10.49 -9.09 -4.67
C GLY A 54 -11.81 -9.83 -4.89
N ASP A 55 -12.13 -10.19 -6.14
CA ASP A 55 -13.34 -10.96 -6.45
C ASP A 55 -13.36 -12.31 -5.74
N SER A 56 -12.21 -13.01 -5.72
CA SER A 56 -12.06 -14.27 -4.98
C SER A 56 -12.34 -14.09 -3.48
N TYR A 57 -11.80 -13.03 -2.87
CA TYR A 57 -12.03 -12.71 -1.46
C TYR A 57 -13.48 -12.30 -1.17
N VAL A 58 -14.15 -11.59 -2.08
CA VAL A 58 -15.59 -11.24 -1.92
C VAL A 58 -16.45 -12.50 -1.89
N ARG A 59 -16.19 -13.46 -2.78
CA ARG A 59 -16.91 -14.74 -2.80
C ARG A 59 -16.69 -15.54 -1.52
N LEU A 60 -15.44 -15.63 -1.05
CA LEU A 60 -15.09 -16.32 0.20
C LEU A 60 -15.71 -15.63 1.43
N ALA A 61 -15.66 -14.30 1.49
CA ALA A 61 -16.25 -13.52 2.58
C ALA A 61 -17.77 -13.72 2.68
N ARG A 62 -18.48 -13.78 1.54
CA ARG A 62 -19.91 -14.08 1.50
C ARG A 62 -20.23 -15.53 1.85
N HIS A 63 -19.32 -16.46 1.55
CA HIS A 63 -19.55 -17.87 1.83
C HIS A 63 -19.35 -18.22 3.32
N PHE A 64 -18.29 -17.70 3.93
CA PHE A 64 -17.96 -18.02 5.32
C PHE A 64 -18.58 -17.06 6.35
N GLU A 65 -18.95 -15.83 5.94
CA GLU A 65 -19.54 -14.78 6.79
C GLU A 65 -18.79 -14.53 8.11
N GLU A 66 -17.50 -14.83 8.15
CA GLU A 66 -16.66 -14.79 9.35
C GLU A 66 -15.45 -13.90 9.10
N GLY A 67 -15.11 -13.08 10.09
CA GLY A 67 -13.90 -12.25 10.07
C GLY A 67 -12.61 -13.07 10.16
N GLY A 68 -11.50 -12.47 9.76
CA GLY A 68 -10.15 -13.05 9.88
C GLY A 68 -9.50 -13.45 8.55
N GLY A 69 -10.17 -13.21 7.42
CA GLY A 69 -9.56 -13.25 6.08
C GLY A 69 -9.02 -14.62 5.69
N ALA A 70 -7.86 -14.63 5.01
CA ALA A 70 -7.27 -15.83 4.42
C ALA A 70 -7.16 -17.02 5.39
N PHE A 71 -6.74 -16.74 6.63
CA PHE A 71 -6.56 -17.76 7.66
C PHE A 71 -7.88 -18.44 8.01
N THR A 72 -8.92 -17.64 8.29
CA THR A 72 -10.25 -18.16 8.64
C THR A 72 -10.81 -18.99 7.49
N TYR A 73 -10.74 -18.49 6.25
CA TYR A 73 -11.27 -19.19 5.09
C TYR A 73 -10.56 -20.53 4.86
N LEU A 74 -9.23 -20.57 4.90
CA LEU A 74 -8.46 -21.82 4.74
C LEU A 74 -8.71 -22.82 5.87
N ARG A 75 -8.82 -22.34 7.11
CA ARG A 75 -9.11 -23.20 8.26
C ARG A 75 -10.50 -23.81 8.16
N ARG A 76 -11.51 -23.03 7.75
CA ARG A 76 -12.89 -23.50 7.53
C ARG A 76 -13.01 -24.46 6.35
N SER A 77 -12.19 -24.31 5.32
CA SER A 77 -12.07 -25.26 4.21
C SER A 77 -11.35 -26.58 4.56
N GLY A 78 -11.04 -26.84 5.85
CA GLY A 78 -10.39 -28.07 6.27
C GLY A 78 -8.88 -28.14 6.01
N MET A 79 -8.23 -26.99 5.78
CA MET A 79 -6.80 -26.89 5.44
C MET A 79 -5.98 -26.18 6.54
N PRO A 80 -6.01 -26.61 7.82
CA PRO A 80 -5.42 -25.86 8.93
C PRO A 80 -3.89 -25.71 8.85
N ARG A 81 -3.18 -26.70 8.27
CA ARG A 81 -1.72 -26.60 8.06
C ARG A 81 -1.35 -25.50 7.07
N ILE A 82 -2.10 -25.40 5.97
CA ILE A 82 -1.90 -24.38 4.94
C ILE A 82 -2.30 -23.01 5.50
N ALA A 83 -3.39 -22.94 6.27
CA ALA A 83 -3.80 -21.72 6.96
C ALA A 83 -2.67 -21.17 7.85
N GLY A 84 -2.00 -22.04 8.64
CA GLY A 84 -0.85 -21.65 9.45
C GLY A 84 0.33 -21.11 8.64
N GLY A 85 0.67 -21.79 7.54
CA GLY A 85 1.75 -21.34 6.64
C GLY A 85 1.47 -19.97 6.01
N VAL A 86 0.25 -19.77 5.50
CA VAL A 86 -0.19 -18.48 4.93
C VAL A 86 -0.19 -17.37 5.98
N SER A 87 -0.62 -17.65 7.21
CA SER A 87 -0.58 -16.65 8.30
C SER A 87 0.83 -16.18 8.60
N TRP A 88 1.81 -17.09 8.68
CA TRP A 88 3.20 -16.70 8.89
C TRP A 88 3.74 -15.86 7.72
N MET A 89 3.40 -16.22 6.49
CA MET A 89 3.77 -15.45 5.31
C MET A 89 3.17 -14.04 5.34
N LEU A 90 1.90 -13.90 5.74
CA LEU A 90 1.23 -12.61 5.91
C LEU A 90 1.88 -11.77 7.02
N ILE A 91 2.20 -12.36 8.17
CA ILE A 91 2.88 -11.66 9.28
C ILE A 91 4.22 -11.09 8.81
N VAL A 92 5.04 -11.91 8.14
CA VAL A 92 6.33 -11.45 7.58
C VAL A 92 6.09 -10.34 6.56
N GLY A 93 5.11 -10.50 5.66
CA GLY A 93 4.73 -9.48 4.69
C GLY A 93 4.35 -8.15 5.33
N TYR A 94 3.57 -8.16 6.41
CA TYR A 94 3.21 -6.94 7.14
C TYR A 94 4.41 -6.29 7.83
N VAL A 95 5.32 -7.06 8.43
CA VAL A 95 6.55 -6.53 9.02
C VAL A 95 7.43 -5.85 7.97
N LEU A 96 7.59 -6.47 6.79
CA LEU A 96 8.32 -5.88 5.68
C LEU A 96 7.63 -4.61 5.17
N THR A 97 6.29 -4.62 5.07
CA THR A 97 5.51 -3.46 4.63
C THR A 97 5.69 -2.27 5.59
N ILE A 98 5.59 -2.50 6.90
CA ILE A 98 5.84 -1.46 7.92
C ILE A 98 7.26 -0.90 7.79
N SER A 99 8.25 -1.77 7.53
CA SER A 99 9.64 -1.36 7.35
C SER A 99 9.81 -0.47 6.11
N VAL A 100 9.18 -0.83 4.99
CA VAL A 100 9.19 -0.02 3.76
C VAL A 100 8.53 1.34 4.00
N TYR A 101 7.39 1.39 4.68
CA TYR A 101 6.70 2.66 4.95
C TYR A 101 7.53 3.59 5.84
N ALA A 102 8.17 3.05 6.88
CA ALA A 102 9.05 3.82 7.74
C ALA A 102 10.29 4.34 6.99
N PHE A 103 10.87 3.51 6.11
CA PHE A 103 11.97 3.90 5.24
C PHE A 103 11.58 5.04 4.29
N THR A 104 10.44 4.90 3.60
CA THR A 104 9.92 5.93 2.68
C THR A 104 9.66 7.24 3.43
N PHE A 105 8.93 7.16 4.55
CA PHE A 105 8.63 8.33 5.37
C PHE A 105 9.90 9.05 5.81
N SER A 106 10.90 8.31 6.30
CA SER A 106 12.13 8.94 6.76
C SER A 106 12.93 9.58 5.64
N HIS A 107 12.94 9.02 4.43
CA HIS A 107 13.63 9.63 3.28
C HIS A 107 12.94 10.91 2.80
N TYR A 108 11.60 10.94 2.76
CA TYR A 108 10.88 12.17 2.46
C TYR A 108 11.12 13.24 3.52
N ALA A 109 10.95 12.90 4.80
CA ALA A 109 11.14 13.85 5.89
C ALA A 109 12.60 14.33 6.04
N ALA A 110 13.57 13.43 5.83
CA ALA A 110 14.99 13.78 5.89
C ALA A 110 15.41 14.73 4.77
N GLY A 111 14.84 14.60 3.58
CA GLY A 111 15.08 15.51 2.45
C GLY A 111 14.68 16.95 2.76
N GLU A 112 13.55 17.14 3.43
CA GLU A 112 13.04 18.47 3.79
C GLU A 112 13.82 19.11 4.97
N VAL A 113 14.31 18.30 5.90
CA VAL A 113 15.00 18.77 7.12
C VAL A 113 16.53 18.77 6.98
N GLY A 114 17.07 18.23 5.88
CA GLY A 114 18.50 18.15 5.63
C GLY A 114 19.24 17.15 6.52
N LEU A 115 18.59 16.03 6.89
CA LEU A 115 19.22 15.01 7.73
C LEU A 115 20.23 14.17 6.94
N GLY A 116 21.40 13.94 7.53
CA GLY A 116 22.38 12.99 6.98
C GLY A 116 21.94 11.52 7.11
N PRO A 117 22.67 10.57 6.50
CA PRO A 117 22.26 9.16 6.40
C PRO A 117 21.94 8.49 7.75
N THR A 118 22.72 8.80 8.79
CA THR A 118 22.48 8.30 10.15
C THR A 118 21.19 8.85 10.75
N GLY A 119 20.89 10.14 10.50
CA GLY A 119 19.65 10.79 10.95
C GLY A 119 18.42 10.18 10.27
N THR A 120 18.48 9.92 8.97
CA THR A 120 17.40 9.26 8.21
C THR A 120 17.09 7.86 8.74
N ARG A 121 18.13 7.07 9.08
CA ARG A 121 17.95 5.74 9.69
C ARG A 121 17.38 5.83 11.09
N ALA A 122 17.86 6.76 11.91
CA ALA A 122 17.33 6.99 13.26
C ALA A 122 15.85 7.40 13.21
N LEU A 123 15.46 8.25 12.26
CA LEU A 123 14.07 8.67 12.07
C LEU A 123 13.16 7.50 11.67
N ALA A 124 13.62 6.59 10.80
CA ALA A 124 12.86 5.39 10.44
C ALA A 124 12.59 4.50 11.66
N VAL A 125 13.59 4.28 12.51
CA VAL A 125 13.42 3.50 13.74
C VAL A 125 12.50 4.23 14.72
N ALA A 126 12.66 5.55 14.86
CA ALA A 126 11.87 6.38 15.76
C ALA A 126 10.38 6.37 15.38
N VAL A 127 10.03 6.47 14.10
CA VAL A 127 8.62 6.46 13.68
C VAL A 127 7.98 5.09 13.92
N ILE A 128 8.70 3.97 13.72
CA ILE A 128 8.20 2.64 14.07
C ILE A 128 7.97 2.54 15.59
N ALA A 129 8.97 2.93 16.40
CA ALA A 129 8.87 2.88 17.85
C ALA A 129 7.70 3.74 18.37
N PHE A 130 7.51 4.92 17.78
CA PHE A 130 6.38 5.79 18.07
C PHE A 130 5.04 5.12 17.74
N LEU A 131 4.90 4.56 16.54
CA LEU A 131 3.66 3.88 16.13
C LEU A 131 3.38 2.64 17.01
N VAL A 132 4.41 1.90 17.41
CA VAL A 132 4.27 0.80 18.39
C VAL A 132 3.76 1.32 19.73
N ALA A 133 4.35 2.39 20.26
CA ALA A 133 3.92 3.00 21.52
C ALA A 133 2.47 3.50 21.46
N VAL A 134 2.05 4.09 20.33
CA VAL A 134 0.66 4.49 20.09
C VAL A 134 -0.27 3.27 20.06
N ASN A 135 0.13 2.20 19.38
CA ASN A 135 -0.67 0.96 19.32
C ASN A 135 -0.85 0.33 20.70
N LEU A 136 0.19 0.31 21.54
CA LEU A 136 0.13 -0.23 22.90
C LEU A 136 -0.78 0.59 23.84
N ARG A 137 -1.02 1.88 23.56
CA ARG A 137 -1.90 2.74 24.36
C ARG A 137 -3.39 2.62 23.99
N GLY A 138 -3.72 1.89 22.92
CA GLY A 138 -5.09 1.68 22.45
C GLY A 138 -5.56 2.76 21.48
N VAL A 139 -5.72 2.39 20.21
CA VAL A 139 -6.12 3.33 19.14
C VAL A 139 -7.64 3.31 18.96
N ALA A 140 -8.36 4.03 19.80
CA ALA A 140 -9.83 4.05 19.78
C ALA A 140 -10.44 5.04 18.75
N SER A 141 -9.66 5.74 17.92
CA SER A 141 -10.18 6.76 16.99
C SER A 141 -9.40 6.90 15.68
N SER A 142 -8.92 5.80 15.10
CA SER A 142 -8.12 5.87 13.85
C SER A 142 -8.96 6.07 12.59
N ALA A 143 -10.21 5.60 12.57
CA ALA A 143 -10.98 5.50 11.32
C ALA A 143 -11.32 6.86 10.70
N THR A 144 -11.71 7.85 11.50
CA THR A 144 -12.06 9.19 11.00
C THR A 144 -10.84 9.94 10.47
N LEU A 145 -9.72 9.83 11.19
CA LEU A 145 -8.42 10.38 10.74
C LEU A 145 -7.98 9.75 9.43
N GLU A 146 -8.09 8.42 9.31
CA GLU A 146 -7.75 7.70 8.08
C GLU A 146 -8.60 8.18 6.90
N VAL A 147 -9.93 8.29 7.09
CA VAL A 147 -10.83 8.79 6.04
C VAL A 147 -10.41 10.18 5.57
N PHE A 148 -10.14 11.10 6.50
CA PHE A 148 -9.71 12.46 6.15
C PHE A 148 -8.38 12.46 5.37
N LEU A 149 -7.38 11.73 5.84
CA LEU A 149 -6.07 11.63 5.19
C LEU A 149 -6.17 11.02 3.79
N VAL A 150 -7.04 10.03 3.60
CA VAL A 150 -7.24 9.36 2.31
C VAL A 150 -7.87 10.29 1.29
N TRP A 151 -8.93 10.99 1.65
CA TRP A 151 -9.54 11.97 0.75
C TRP A 151 -8.57 13.09 0.38
N GLY A 152 -7.75 13.54 1.35
CA GLY A 152 -6.68 14.52 1.10
C GLY A 152 -5.68 14.03 0.04
N LYS A 153 -5.10 12.83 0.22
CA LYS A 153 -4.12 12.30 -0.76
C LYS A 153 -4.75 11.97 -2.10
N VAL A 154 -5.99 11.46 -2.14
CA VAL A 154 -6.70 11.20 -3.39
C VAL A 154 -6.94 12.50 -4.15
N ALA A 155 -7.33 13.59 -3.47
CA ALA A 155 -7.48 14.89 -4.10
C ALA A 155 -6.17 15.38 -4.74
N VAL A 156 -5.05 15.26 -4.02
CA VAL A 156 -3.72 15.61 -4.56
C VAL A 156 -3.39 14.78 -5.81
N LEU A 157 -3.60 13.46 -5.78
CA LEU A 157 -3.33 12.59 -6.92
C LEU A 157 -4.24 12.89 -8.12
N VAL A 158 -5.50 13.20 -7.89
CA VAL A 158 -6.43 13.62 -8.96
C VAL A 158 -5.97 14.93 -9.59
N VAL A 159 -5.58 15.92 -8.78
CA VAL A 159 -5.06 17.20 -9.28
C VAL A 159 -3.79 16.96 -10.11
N LEU A 160 -2.84 16.16 -9.62
CA LEU A 160 -1.63 15.81 -10.37
C LEU A 160 -1.96 15.09 -11.68
N GLY A 161 -2.92 14.16 -11.66
CA GLY A 161 -3.38 13.47 -12.86
C GLY A 161 -4.00 14.41 -13.90
N VAL A 162 -4.89 15.31 -13.47
CA VAL A 162 -5.52 16.31 -14.34
C VAL A 162 -4.49 17.26 -14.93
N VAL A 163 -3.56 17.77 -14.10
CA VAL A 163 -2.47 18.64 -14.57
C VAL A 163 -1.55 17.90 -15.54
N GLY A 164 -1.23 16.63 -15.28
CA GLY A 164 -0.41 15.79 -16.16
C GLY A 164 -1.07 15.57 -17.52
N VAL A 165 -2.38 15.33 -17.56
CA VAL A 165 -3.14 15.21 -18.82
C VAL A 165 -3.25 16.54 -19.53
N TRP A 166 -3.47 17.64 -18.80
CA TRP A 166 -3.59 18.97 -19.39
C TRP A 166 -2.27 19.48 -19.98
N ARG A 167 -1.14 19.17 -19.33
CA ARG A 167 0.22 19.49 -19.78
C ARG A 167 0.92 18.27 -20.36
N TRP A 168 0.21 17.51 -21.20
CA TRP A 168 0.72 16.26 -21.75
C TRP A 168 2.04 16.48 -22.50
N ASN A 169 3.09 15.81 -22.04
CA ASN A 169 4.43 15.88 -22.62
C ASN A 169 4.98 14.46 -22.77
N THR A 170 4.93 13.91 -23.99
CA THR A 170 5.37 12.55 -24.29
C THR A 170 6.86 12.31 -24.00
N PRO A 171 7.80 13.23 -24.33
CA PRO A 171 9.19 13.13 -23.92
C PRO A 171 9.40 12.90 -22.42
N ALA A 172 8.60 13.57 -21.57
CA ALA A 172 8.73 13.49 -20.12
C ALA A 172 8.44 12.09 -19.55
N LEU A 173 7.78 11.21 -20.32
CA LEU A 173 7.55 9.81 -19.92
C LEU A 173 8.79 8.93 -20.05
N SER A 174 9.77 9.37 -20.85
CA SER A 174 11.00 8.63 -21.15
C SER A 174 12.27 9.34 -20.66
N GLU A 175 12.14 10.59 -20.22
CA GLU A 175 13.27 11.41 -19.81
C GLU A 175 13.89 10.87 -18.51
N GLY A 176 15.18 10.51 -18.56
CA GLY A 176 15.90 10.00 -17.40
C GLY A 176 15.61 8.54 -17.02
N VAL A 177 14.89 7.78 -17.85
CA VAL A 177 14.55 6.37 -17.54
C VAL A 177 14.97 5.41 -18.65
N THR A 178 15.63 4.31 -18.28
CA THR A 178 16.04 3.25 -19.22
C THR A 178 14.84 2.36 -19.57
N SER A 179 14.55 2.21 -20.87
CA SER A 179 13.47 1.32 -21.30
C SER A 179 13.91 -0.14 -21.23
N HIS A 180 13.30 -0.93 -20.35
CA HIS A 180 13.55 -2.38 -20.23
C HIS A 180 12.66 -3.24 -21.17
N GLY A 181 11.90 -2.62 -22.08
CA GLY A 181 10.97 -3.33 -22.96
C GLY A 181 9.81 -3.99 -22.19
N PHE A 182 9.13 -4.95 -22.83
CA PHE A 182 7.96 -5.61 -22.23
C PHE A 182 8.27 -6.45 -20.97
N SER A 183 9.51 -6.93 -20.81
CA SER A 183 9.92 -7.64 -19.59
C SER A 183 9.93 -6.70 -18.37
N GLY A 184 10.14 -5.40 -18.57
CA GLY A 184 10.05 -4.39 -17.52
C GLY A 184 8.65 -4.32 -16.89
N ILE A 185 7.60 -4.52 -17.69
CA ILE A 185 6.21 -4.54 -17.19
C ILE A 185 6.01 -5.68 -16.19
N ALA A 186 6.47 -6.88 -16.53
CA ALA A 186 6.33 -8.06 -15.67
C ALA A 186 7.19 -7.98 -14.40
N LEU A 187 8.31 -7.26 -14.45
CA LEU A 187 9.16 -7.05 -13.27
C LEU A 187 8.67 -5.92 -12.37
N GLY A 188 7.88 -4.98 -12.91
CA GLY A 188 7.30 -3.87 -12.16
C GLY A 188 5.88 -4.11 -11.63
N ALA A 189 5.14 -5.06 -12.22
CA ALA A 189 3.79 -5.46 -11.81
C ALA A 189 3.79 -6.46 -10.65
#